data_AF-A0A7C3L7L2-F1
#
_entry.id   AF-A0A7C3L7L2-F1
#
_cell.length_a   1.000
_cell.length_b   1.000
_cell.length_c   1.000
_cell.angle_alpha   90.00
_cell.angle_beta   90.00
_cell.angle_gamma   90.00
#
_symmetry.space_group_name_H-M   'P 1'
#
loop_
_entity.id
_entity.type
_entity.pdbx_description
1 polymer ?
#
loop_
_entity_poly.entity_id
_entity_poly.type
_entity_poly.pdbx_seq_one_letter_code
_entity_poly.pdbx_strand_id
1 'polypeptide(L)'
;MQNLTALLAQKTTLNQNQIKNILTLLDKGDTIPFIARYRKELTGGADDEQLRLFHDVYLSAKRLLERKEEILHILKEREQLDAKLQSQVEEAETMTALEDIYRPYKEKKNTRALTAIKQGLEPLANILQSAKLSKEEFTRKAGQ
;
A
#
# COMPACT_ATOMS: atom_id res chain seq x y z
N MET A 1 17.48 -4.28 0.68
CA MET A 1 18.30 -3.52 1.66
C MET A 1 19.08 -2.34 1.06
N GLN A 2 19.71 -2.46 -0.12
CA GLN A 2 20.47 -1.34 -0.72
C GLN A 2 19.58 -0.11 -1.00
N ASN A 3 18.38 -0.28 -1.56
CA ASN A 3 17.44 0.83 -1.81
C ASN A 3 16.98 1.54 -0.53
N LEU A 4 16.77 0.80 0.57
CA LEU A 4 16.35 1.38 1.85
C LEU A 4 17.43 2.27 2.45
N THR A 5 18.68 1.81 2.44
CA THR A 5 19.82 2.57 3.00
C THR A 5 20.06 3.83 2.20
N ALA A 6 19.96 3.77 0.86
CA ALA A 6 20.09 4.93 -0.01
C ALA A 6 18.98 5.97 0.25
N LEU A 7 17.73 5.53 0.39
CA LEU A 7 16.60 6.44 0.66
C LEU A 7 16.74 7.12 2.03
N LEU A 8 17.19 6.38 3.03
CA LEU A 8 17.48 6.90 4.37
C LEU A 8 18.62 7.91 4.34
N ALA A 9 19.70 7.64 3.61
CA ALA A 9 20.83 8.56 3.48
C ALA A 9 20.45 9.85 2.75
N GLN A 10 19.49 9.79 1.80
CA GLN A 10 19.02 10.98 1.08
C GLN A 10 18.10 11.87 1.93
N LYS A 11 17.30 11.26 2.82
CA LYS A 11 16.25 11.95 3.58
C LYS A 11 16.61 12.23 5.04
N THR A 12 17.77 11.78 5.50
CA THR A 12 18.29 12.02 6.85
C THR A 12 19.68 12.62 6.76
N THR A 13 20.16 13.20 7.87
CA THR A 13 21.53 13.74 7.98
C THR A 13 22.55 12.68 8.42
N LEU A 14 22.12 11.42 8.56
CA LEU A 14 22.93 10.33 9.07
C LEU A 14 23.76 9.69 7.94
N ASN A 15 25.00 9.33 8.24
CA ASN A 15 25.84 8.62 7.27
C ASN A 15 25.46 7.13 7.17
N GLN A 16 25.95 6.45 6.14
CA GLN A 16 25.59 5.05 5.87
C GLN A 16 25.93 4.09 7.02
N ASN A 17 27.03 4.33 7.76
CA ASN A 17 27.42 3.50 8.89
C ASN A 17 26.44 3.67 10.06
N GLN A 18 26.06 4.90 10.37
CA GLN A 18 25.05 5.20 11.39
C GLN A 18 23.71 4.55 11.03
N ILE A 19 23.25 4.72 9.79
CA ILE A 19 22.02 4.11 9.28
C ILE A 19 22.06 2.59 9.45
N LYS A 20 23.13 1.93 9.01
CA LYS A 20 23.29 0.48 9.12
C LYS A 20 23.25 0.00 10.57
N ASN A 21 23.90 0.72 11.47
CA ASN A 21 23.89 0.40 12.90
C ASN A 21 22.49 0.55 13.50
N ILE A 22 21.80 1.66 13.22
CA ILE A 22 20.44 1.90 13.71
C ILE A 22 19.48 0.84 13.17
N LEU A 23 19.56 0.49 11.88
CA LEU A 23 18.77 -0.62 11.30
C LEU A 23 19.03 -1.94 12.03
N THR A 24 20.30 -2.27 12.28
CA THR A 24 20.67 -3.49 13.01
C THR A 24 20.11 -3.51 14.43
N LEU A 25 20.01 -2.36 15.10
CA LEU A 25 19.40 -2.24 16.43
C LEU A 25 17.88 -2.44 16.36
N LEU A 26 17.21 -1.82 15.39
CA LEU A 26 15.77 -2.00 15.16
C LEU A 26 15.43 -3.46 14.82
N ASP A 27 16.25 -4.13 14.01
CA ASP A 27 16.07 -5.55 13.67
C ASP A 27 16.21 -6.48 14.89
N LYS A 28 16.98 -6.07 15.90
CA LYS A 28 17.08 -6.77 17.20
C LYS A 28 15.91 -6.46 18.15
N GLY A 29 15.01 -5.56 17.76
CA GLY A 29 13.87 -5.13 18.56
C GLY A 29 14.13 -3.96 19.50
N ASP A 30 15.29 -3.29 19.41
CA ASP A 30 15.54 -2.07 20.18
C ASP A 30 14.60 -0.95 19.69
N THR A 31 13.99 -0.21 20.62
CA THR A 31 13.10 0.91 20.27
C THR A 31 13.87 2.21 20.11
N ILE A 32 13.34 3.19 19.37
CA ILE A 32 13.99 4.50 19.21
C ILE A 32 14.33 5.18 20.56
N PRO A 33 13.44 5.23 21.57
CA PRO A 33 13.79 5.76 22.88
C PRO A 33 14.92 4.98 23.57
N PHE A 34 14.96 3.66 23.40
CA PHE A 34 16.02 2.82 23.96
C PHE A 34 17.37 3.08 23.26
N ILE A 35 17.36 3.18 21.93
CA ILE A 35 18.55 3.49 21.12
C ILE A 35 19.12 4.85 21.53
N ALA A 36 18.26 5.88 21.60
CA ALA A 36 18.66 7.23 21.99
C ALA A 36 19.34 7.27 23.37
N ARG A 37 18.81 6.50 24.33
CA ARG A 37 19.29 6.52 25.72
C ARG A 37 20.49 5.62 25.98
N TYR A 38 20.58 4.45 25.32
CA TYR A 38 21.52 3.39 25.70
C TYR A 38 22.45 2.94 24.57
N ARG A 39 22.28 3.43 23.33
CA ARG A 39 23.06 3.01 22.15
C ARG A 39 23.72 4.18 21.42
N LYS A 40 23.91 5.31 22.10
CA LYS A 40 24.43 6.57 21.51
C LYS A 40 25.77 6.41 20.77
N GLU A 41 26.67 5.59 21.29
CA GLU A 41 27.96 5.31 20.63
C GLU A 41 27.79 4.60 19.28
N LEU A 42 26.81 3.69 19.18
CA LEU A 42 26.53 2.94 17.94
C LEU A 42 25.84 3.79 16.88
N THR A 43 25.15 4.86 17.29
CA THR A 43 24.52 5.82 16.38
C THR A 43 25.43 6.98 16.01
N GLY A 44 26.69 6.99 16.47
CA GLY A 44 27.62 8.11 16.24
C GLY A 44 27.16 9.41 16.90
N GLY A 45 26.47 9.31 18.04
CA GLY A 45 26.01 10.48 18.79
C GLY A 45 24.66 11.05 18.34
N ALA A 46 23.91 10.35 17.47
CA ALA A 46 22.63 10.85 16.96
C ALA A 46 21.67 11.21 18.10
N ASP A 47 21.08 12.41 18.02
CA ASP A 47 20.15 12.90 19.02
C ASP A 47 18.71 12.36 18.82
N ASP A 48 17.86 12.66 19.79
CA ASP A 48 16.46 12.22 19.81
C ASP A 48 15.66 12.71 18.58
N GLU A 49 15.94 13.89 18.06
CA GLU A 49 15.24 14.45 16.89
C GLU A 49 15.68 13.74 15.61
N GLN A 50 16.99 13.54 15.44
CA GLN A 50 17.56 12.77 14.33
C GLN A 50 17.04 11.34 14.32
N LEU A 51 16.95 10.69 15.48
CA LEU A 51 16.45 9.32 15.58
C LEU A 51 14.94 9.22 15.32
N ARG A 52 14.15 10.22 15.74
CA ARG A 52 12.72 10.30 15.38
C ARG A 52 12.53 10.49 13.87
N LEU A 53 13.23 11.44 13.26
CA LEU A 53 13.20 11.67 11.82
C LEU A 53 13.61 10.41 11.05
N PHE A 54 14.71 9.77 11.47
CA PHE A 54 15.15 8.50 10.89
C PHE A 54 14.06 7.44 10.92
N HIS A 55 13.36 7.29 12.04
CA HIS A 55 12.31 6.29 12.19
C HIS A 55 11.11 6.54 11.29
N ASP A 56 10.68 7.81 11.15
CA ASP A 56 9.58 8.18 10.27
C ASP A 56 9.93 7.93 8.79
N VAL A 57 11.16 8.28 8.40
CA VAL A 57 11.69 7.98 7.06
C VAL A 57 11.80 6.47 6.85
N TYR A 58 12.29 5.71 7.83
CA TYR A 58 12.39 4.25 7.77
C TYR A 58 11.02 3.61 7.56
N LEU A 59 10.02 3.97 8.36
CA LEU A 59 8.68 3.41 8.25
C LEU A 59 8.00 3.77 6.92
N SER A 60 8.18 4.99 6.42
CA SER A 60 7.64 5.40 5.12
C SER A 60 8.34 4.68 3.96
N ALA A 61 9.67 4.59 3.99
CA ALA A 61 10.48 3.88 3.00
C ALA A 61 10.15 2.39 2.95
N LYS A 62 10.04 1.74 4.11
CA LYS A 62 9.68 0.33 4.22
C LYS A 62 8.30 0.07 3.61
N ARG A 63 7.28 0.86 3.99
CA ARG A 63 5.94 0.77 3.42
C ARG A 63 5.93 0.97 1.90
N LEU A 64 6.72 1.90 1.39
CA LEU A 64 6.82 2.13 -0.06
C LEU A 64 7.42 0.91 -0.78
N LEU A 65 8.51 0.35 -0.26
CA LEU A 65 9.18 -0.81 -0.86
C LEU A 65 8.27 -2.06 -0.83
N GLU A 66 7.65 -2.36 0.31
CA GLU A 66 6.70 -3.46 0.43
C GLU A 66 5.54 -3.30 -0.55
N ARG A 67 5.02 -2.08 -0.71
CA ARG A 67 3.93 -1.81 -1.66
C ARG A 67 4.35 -1.95 -3.11
N LYS A 68 5.58 -1.58 -3.48
CA LYS A 68 6.15 -1.80 -4.82
C LYS A 68 6.21 -3.30 -5.13
N GLU A 69 6.75 -4.09 -4.20
CA GLU A 69 6.84 -5.55 -4.34
C GLU A 69 5.46 -6.18 -4.51
N GLU A 70 4.47 -5.77 -3.70
CA GLU A 70 3.10 -6.24 -3.81
C GLU A 70 2.48 -5.90 -5.19
N ILE A 71 2.63 -4.66 -5.66
CA ILE A 71 2.10 -4.23 -6.96
C ILE A 71 2.75 -5.01 -8.10
N LEU A 72 4.09 -5.17 -8.10
CA LEU A 72 4.79 -5.96 -9.11
C LEU A 72 4.33 -7.41 -9.12
N HIS A 73 4.11 -7.99 -7.94
CA HIS A 73 3.59 -9.35 -7.82
C HIS A 73 2.18 -9.47 -8.43
N ILE A 74 1.25 -8.58 -8.06
CA ILE A 74 -0.12 -8.56 -8.61
C ILE A 74 -0.10 -8.40 -10.14
N LEU A 75 0.71 -7.46 -10.67
CA LEU A 75 0.81 -7.22 -12.10
C LEU A 75 1.38 -8.43 -12.85
N LYS A 76 2.35 -9.12 -12.25
CA LYS A 76 2.95 -10.33 -12.80
C LYS A 76 1.94 -11.48 -12.83
N GLU A 77 1.20 -11.71 -11.74
CA GLU A 77 0.18 -12.76 -11.68
C GLU A 77 -0.95 -12.56 -12.68
N ARG A 78 -1.24 -11.31 -13.06
CA ARG A 78 -2.25 -10.97 -14.07
C ARG A 78 -1.71 -10.91 -15.50
N GLU A 79 -0.42 -11.23 -15.71
CA GLU A 79 0.26 -11.11 -17.01
C GLU A 79 0.18 -9.69 -17.60
N GLN A 80 0.09 -8.67 -16.73
CA GLN A 80 0.00 -7.24 -17.09
C GLN A 80 1.33 -6.50 -16.91
N LEU A 81 2.37 -7.18 -16.42
CA LEU A 81 3.68 -6.58 -16.17
C LEU A 81 4.54 -6.60 -17.44
N ASP A 82 4.92 -5.42 -17.92
CA ASP A 82 5.96 -5.24 -18.93
C ASP A 82 7.19 -4.52 -18.34
N ALA A 83 8.28 -4.47 -19.12
CA ALA A 83 9.54 -3.86 -18.67
C ALA A 83 9.39 -2.36 -18.35
N LYS A 84 8.55 -1.63 -19.08
CA LYS A 84 8.34 -0.20 -18.87
C LYS A 84 7.59 0.05 -17.57
N LEU A 85 6.52 -0.71 -17.32
CA LEU A 85 5.71 -0.63 -16.12
C LEU A 85 6.51 -1.06 -14.88
N GLN A 86 7.34 -2.10 -15.01
CA GLN A 86 8.25 -2.51 -13.95
C GLN A 86 9.18 -1.35 -13.55
N SER A 87 9.85 -0.72 -14.52
CA SER A 87 10.72 0.43 -14.23
C SER A 87 9.95 1.59 -13.59
N GLN A 88 8.75 1.91 -14.06
CA GLN A 88 7.91 2.96 -13.46
C GLN A 88 7.61 2.69 -11.98
N VAL A 89 7.25 1.45 -11.65
CA VAL A 89 6.98 1.04 -10.25
C VAL A 89 8.25 1.10 -9.40
N GLU A 90 9.38 0.62 -9.94
CA GLU A 90 10.67 0.63 -9.24
C GLU A 90 11.19 2.05 -8.98
N GLU A 91 10.98 2.98 -9.92
CA GLU A 91 11.40 4.39 -9.83
C GLU A 91 10.48 5.26 -8.98
N ALA A 92 9.25 4.83 -8.67
CA ALA A 92 8.28 5.65 -7.94
C ALA A 92 8.80 6.07 -6.55
N GLU A 93 9.03 7.36 -6.31
CA GLU A 93 9.65 7.84 -5.06
C GLU A 93 8.65 8.05 -3.91
N THR A 94 7.35 8.09 -4.21
CA THR A 94 6.30 8.36 -3.23
C THR A 94 5.15 7.37 -3.34
N MET A 95 4.44 7.16 -2.23
CA MET A 95 3.25 6.30 -2.20
C MET A 95 2.17 6.77 -3.16
N THR A 96 2.00 8.09 -3.30
CA THR A 96 1.03 8.69 -4.23
C THR A 96 1.37 8.35 -5.68
N ALA A 97 2.62 8.60 -6.10
CA ALA A 97 3.05 8.28 -7.46
C ALA A 97 2.92 6.79 -7.77
N LEU A 98 3.25 5.93 -6.81
CA LEU A 98 3.10 4.48 -6.94
C LEU A 98 1.63 4.07 -7.12
N GLU A 99 0.71 4.61 -6.31
CA GLU A 99 -0.72 4.32 -6.45
C GLU A 99 -1.30 4.88 -7.75
N ASP A 100 -0.83 6.03 -8.23
CA ASP A 100 -1.25 6.58 -9.52
C ASP A 100 -0.83 5.69 -10.70
N ILE A 101 0.39 5.13 -10.67
CA ILE A 101 0.86 4.14 -11.66
C ILE A 101 0.00 2.87 -11.61
N TYR A 102 -0.34 2.38 -10.42
CA TYR A 102 -1.12 1.15 -10.24
C TYR A 102 -2.61 1.33 -10.51
N ARG A 103 -3.14 2.56 -10.42
CA ARG A 103 -4.58 2.88 -10.51
C ARG A 103 -5.30 2.24 -11.71
N PRO A 104 -4.76 2.21 -12.95
CA PRO A 104 -5.43 1.59 -14.10
C PRO A 104 -5.60 0.07 -13.98
N TYR A 105 -4.76 -0.59 -13.19
CA TYR A 105 -4.71 -2.05 -13.05
C TYR A 105 -5.46 -2.54 -11.81
N LYS A 106 -5.90 -1.63 -10.95
CA LYS A 106 -6.63 -1.95 -9.73
C LYS A 106 -7.97 -2.56 -10.12
N GLU A 107 -8.22 -3.78 -9.66
CA GLU A 107 -9.52 -4.43 -9.86
C GLU A 107 -10.64 -3.53 -9.35
N LYS A 108 -11.67 -3.33 -10.17
CA LYS A 108 -12.93 -2.80 -9.68
C LYS A 108 -13.47 -3.83 -8.69
N LYS A 109 -13.66 -3.42 -7.42
CA LYS A 109 -14.24 -4.30 -6.39
C LYS A 109 -15.47 -4.98 -6.98
N ASN A 110 -15.47 -6.31 -7.10
CA ASN A 110 -16.67 -7.08 -7.39
C ASN A 110 -17.61 -6.89 -6.20
N THR A 111 -18.51 -5.92 -6.31
CA THR A 111 -19.50 -5.66 -5.26
C THR A 111 -20.62 -6.71 -5.34
N ARG A 112 -21.33 -6.91 -4.24
CA ARG A 112 -22.57 -7.71 -4.25
C ARG A 112 -23.55 -7.19 -5.29
N ALA A 113 -23.60 -5.87 -5.51
CA ALA A 113 -24.40 -5.25 -6.56
C ALA A 113 -23.94 -5.67 -7.98
N LEU A 114 -22.64 -5.61 -8.29
CA LEU A 114 -22.12 -6.06 -9.59
C LEU A 114 -22.36 -7.55 -9.82
N THR A 115 -22.29 -8.36 -8.76
CA THR A 115 -22.62 -9.79 -8.81
C THR A 115 -24.10 -10.01 -9.11
N ALA A 116 -24.99 -9.28 -8.43
CA ALA A 116 -26.43 -9.33 -8.66
C ALA A 116 -26.82 -8.88 -10.07
N ILE A 117 -26.21 -7.82 -10.60
CA ILE A 117 -26.40 -7.37 -11.99
C ILE A 117 -25.97 -8.47 -12.97
N LYS A 118 -24.78 -9.08 -12.78
CA LYS A 118 -24.31 -10.21 -13.60
C LYS A 118 -25.25 -11.43 -13.56
N GLN A 119 -25.97 -11.61 -12.45
CA GLN A 119 -26.98 -12.65 -12.29
C GLN A 119 -28.36 -12.26 -12.85
N GLY A 120 -28.48 -11.09 -13.50
CA GLY A 120 -29.73 -10.63 -14.11
C GLY A 120 -30.74 -10.08 -13.11
N LEU A 121 -30.34 -9.70 -11.89
CA LEU A 121 -31.25 -9.17 -10.87
C LEU A 121 -31.59 -7.67 -11.03
N GLU A 122 -30.99 -7.00 -12.02
CA GLU A 122 -31.20 -5.57 -12.30
C GLU A 122 -32.66 -5.22 -12.62
N PRO A 123 -33.40 -5.96 -13.48
CA PRO A 123 -34.81 -5.67 -13.75
C PRO A 123 -35.69 -5.77 -12.50
N LEU A 124 -35.44 -6.76 -11.63
CA LEU A 124 -36.18 -6.92 -10.38
C LEU A 124 -35.91 -5.75 -9.42
N ALA A 125 -34.65 -5.33 -9.29
CA ALA A 125 -34.28 -4.18 -8.48
C ALA A 125 -34.99 -2.90 -8.96
N ASN A 126 -35.07 -2.67 -10.26
CA ASN A 126 -35.78 -1.52 -10.85
C ASN A 126 -37.29 -1.56 -10.56
N ILE A 127 -37.91 -2.75 -10.62
CA ILE A 127 -39.32 -2.93 -10.27
C ILE A 127 -39.55 -2.57 -8.79
N LEU A 128 -38.75 -3.12 -7.88
CA LEU A 128 -38.85 -2.84 -6.45
C LEU A 128 -38.64 -1.33 -6.16
N GLN A 129 -37.62 -0.74 -6.76
CA GLN A 129 -37.30 0.68 -6.60
C GLN A 129 -38.44 1.58 -7.11
N SER A 130 -39.14 1.17 -8.18
CA SER A 130 -40.25 1.95 -8.71
C SER A 130 -41.42 2.10 -7.72
N ALA A 131 -41.57 1.16 -6.78
CA ALA A 131 -42.67 1.09 -5.81
C ALA A 131 -44.08 1.20 -6.44
N LYS A 132 -44.22 0.80 -7.71
CA LYS A 132 -45.46 0.96 -8.50
C LYS A 132 -46.38 -0.27 -8.51
N LEU A 133 -45.91 -1.42 -8.04
CA LEU A 133 -46.70 -2.67 -8.08
C LEU A 133 -47.43 -2.90 -6.76
N SER A 134 -48.70 -3.33 -6.85
CA SER A 134 -49.39 -3.95 -5.70
C SER A 134 -48.75 -5.31 -5.36
N LYS A 135 -49.04 -5.82 -4.16
CA LYS A 135 -48.57 -7.14 -3.72
C LYS A 135 -49.04 -8.27 -4.65
N GLU A 136 -50.27 -8.19 -5.18
CA GLU A 136 -50.78 -9.17 -6.13
C GLU A 136 -50.07 -9.07 -7.50
N GLU A 137 -49.81 -7.86 -7.98
CA GLU A 137 -49.13 -7.66 -9.28
C GLU A 137 -47.68 -8.12 -9.25
N PHE A 138 -46.99 -7.92 -8.12
CA PHE A 138 -45.63 -8.37 -7.91
C PHE A 138 -45.54 -9.91 -7.90
N THR A 139 -46.40 -10.58 -7.13
CA THR A 139 -46.41 -12.05 -7.02
C THR A 139 -46.72 -12.74 -8.34
N ARG A 140 -47.64 -12.19 -9.15
CA ARG A 140 -47.93 -12.71 -10.50
C ARG A 140 -46.73 -12.63 -11.44
N LYS A 141 -45.96 -11.54 -11.38
CA LYS A 141 -44.77 -11.34 -12.23
C LYS A 141 -43.56 -12.13 -11.78
N ALA A 142 -43.44 -12.44 -10.49
CA ALA A 142 -42.30 -13.18 -9.94
C ALA A 142 -42.38 -14.70 -10.14
N GLY A 143 -43.56 -15.25 -10.45
CA GLY A 143 -43.79 -16.69 -10.66
C GLY A 143 -43.76 -17.16 -12.12
N GLN A 144 -43.38 -16.28 -13.07
CA GLN A 144 -43.16 -16.57 -14.50
C GLN A 144 -41.66 -16.61 -14.79
#